data_AF-A0A3D4I2J4-F1
#
_entry.id   AF-A0A3D4I2J4-F1
#
_cell.length_a   1.000
_cell.length_b   1.000
_cell.length_c   1.000
_cell.angle_alpha   90.00
_cell.angle_beta   90.00
_cell.angle_gamma   90.00
#
_symmetry.space_group_name_H-M   'P 1'
#
loop_
_entity.id
_entity.type
_entity.pdbx_description
1 polymer ?
#
loop_
_entity_poly.entity_id
_entity_poly.type
_entity_poly.pdbx_seq_one_letter_code
_entity_poly.pdbx_strand_id
1 'polypeptide(L)'
;ASIVRDKYDIRMLITTARNIIEDASGGTDATTLLDSAEQRIFDIRRGKNMQGLQRIDEIIVDTFDRLDKLNSPDADLYRGVPTGIKELDETITGLNRTDFILLGARPGMGKTSFALNIARHAAVKADKRVAFFSLEMSKEQLV
;
A
#
# COMPACT_ATOMS: atom_id res chain seq x y z
N ALA A 1 5.98 12.58 -26.69
CA ALA A 1 6.47 12.09 -25.38
C ALA A 1 6.52 10.56 -25.28
N SER A 2 5.52 9.80 -25.77
CA SER A 2 5.49 8.32 -25.60
C SER A 2 6.65 7.60 -26.30
N ILE A 3 7.01 7.96 -27.53
CA ILE A 3 8.11 7.31 -28.27
C ILE A 3 9.44 7.38 -27.51
N VAL A 4 9.71 8.48 -26.81
CA VAL A 4 10.93 8.65 -26.01
C VAL A 4 10.90 7.76 -24.76
N ARG A 5 9.73 7.65 -24.10
CA ARG A 5 9.51 6.80 -22.93
C ARG A 5 9.63 5.33 -23.31
N ASP A 6 9.00 4.89 -24.40
CA ASP A 6 9.10 3.52 -24.90
C ASP A 6 10.55 3.12 -25.19
N LYS A 7 11.33 4.00 -25.82
CA LYS A 7 12.76 3.76 -26.08
C LYS A 7 13.62 3.81 -24.81
N TYR A 8 13.21 4.55 -23.79
CA TYR A 8 13.85 4.54 -22.47
C TYR A 8 13.61 3.22 -21.75
N ASP A 9 12.36 2.76 -21.70
CA ASP A 9 11.96 1.52 -21.02
C ASP A 9 12.64 0.30 -21.67
N ILE A 10 12.70 0.25 -23.01
CA ILE A 10 13.45 -0.80 -23.73
C ILE A 10 14.94 -0.80 -23.35
N ARG A 11 15.58 0.38 -23.25
CA ARG A 11 17.00 0.47 -22.86
C ARG A 11 17.21 0.06 -21.41
N MET A 12 16.33 0.46 -20.51
CA MET A 12 16.39 0.07 -19.10
C MET A 12 16.21 -1.44 -18.93
N LEU A 13 15.28 -2.04 -19.69
CA LEU A 13 15.09 -3.50 -19.69
C LEU A 13 16.34 -4.24 -20.16
N ILE A 14 16.98 -3.77 -21.24
CA ILE A 14 18.23 -4.35 -21.74
C ILE A 14 19.34 -4.28 -20.68
N THR A 15 19.51 -3.12 -20.02
CA THR A 15 20.53 -2.96 -18.97
C THR A 15 20.25 -3.86 -17.77
N THR A 16 19.01 -3.89 -17.28
CA THR A 16 18.62 -4.74 -16.15
C THR A 16 18.81 -6.22 -16.46
N ALA A 17 18.45 -6.67 -17.67
CA ALA A 17 18.65 -8.06 -18.08
C ALA A 17 20.14 -8.45 -18.09
N ARG A 18 21.04 -7.55 -18.54
CA ARG A 18 22.49 -7.79 -18.49
C ARG A 18 22.99 -7.97 -17.05
N ASN A 19 22.55 -7.10 -16.13
CA ASN A 19 22.95 -7.22 -14.73
C ASN A 19 22.43 -8.51 -14.10
N ILE A 20 21.22 -8.96 -14.44
CA ILE A 20 20.68 -10.24 -13.96
C ILE A 20 21.54 -11.42 -14.46
N ILE A 21 22.01 -11.38 -15.71
CA ILE A 21 22.89 -12.40 -16.27
C ILE A 21 24.25 -12.42 -15.55
N GLU A 22 24.82 -11.24 -15.27
CA GLU A 22 26.07 -11.12 -14.50
C GLU A 22 25.91 -11.66 -13.08
N ASP A 23 24.84 -11.26 -12.38
CA ASP A 23 24.52 -11.69 -11.00
C ASP A 23 24.30 -13.22 -10.94
N ALA A 24 23.68 -13.81 -11.97
CA ALA A 24 23.46 -15.26 -12.09
C ALA A 24 24.77 -16.03 -12.32
N SER A 25 25.73 -15.41 -13.02
CA SER A 25 27.03 -16.00 -13.31
C SER A 25 27.98 -15.96 -12.09
N GLY A 26 27.67 -15.12 -11.09
CA GLY A 26 28.46 -14.94 -9.86
C GLY A 26 28.23 -15.97 -8.75
N GLY A 27 27.35 -16.96 -8.95
CA GLY A 27 27.12 -18.04 -7.97
C GLY A 27 26.27 -17.63 -6.76
N THR A 28 25.39 -16.65 -6.91
CA THR A 28 24.45 -16.21 -5.87
C THR A 28 23.35 -17.26 -5.65
N ASP A 29 22.80 -17.34 -4.43
CA ASP A 29 21.64 -18.19 -4.12
C ASP A 29 20.46 -17.90 -5.06
N ALA A 30 19.85 -18.96 -5.59
CA ALA A 30 18.82 -18.84 -6.63
C ALA A 30 17.58 -18.06 -6.16
N THR A 31 17.19 -18.24 -4.90
CA THR A 31 16.05 -17.53 -4.29
C THR A 31 16.31 -16.02 -4.24
N THR A 32 17.50 -15.65 -3.78
CA THR A 32 17.91 -14.24 -3.68
C THR A 32 18.04 -13.58 -5.06
N LEU A 33 18.51 -14.34 -6.06
CA LEU A 33 18.61 -13.86 -7.44
C LEU A 33 17.22 -13.59 -8.04
N LEU A 34 16.26 -14.49 -7.82
CA LEU A 34 14.89 -14.36 -8.32
C LEU A 34 14.19 -13.14 -7.71
N ASP A 35 14.28 -12.96 -6.39
CA ASP A 35 13.69 -11.81 -5.68
C ASP A 35 14.29 -10.48 -6.19
N SER A 36 15.62 -10.42 -6.35
CA SER A 36 16.33 -9.25 -6.89
C SER A 36 15.92 -8.93 -8.33
N ALA A 37 15.78 -9.95 -9.17
CA ALA A 37 15.36 -9.79 -10.56
C ALA A 37 13.93 -9.27 -10.67
N GLU A 38 13.00 -9.81 -9.87
CA GLU A 38 11.61 -9.37 -9.82
C GLU A 38 11.50 -7.89 -9.43
N GLN A 39 12.23 -7.48 -8.39
CA GLN A 39 12.24 -6.11 -7.91
C GLN A 39 12.76 -5.13 -8.96
N ARG A 40 13.85 -5.46 -9.67
CA ARG A 40 14.40 -4.59 -10.72
C ARG A 40 13.47 -4.44 -11.93
N ILE A 41 12.75 -5.50 -12.31
CA ILE A 41 11.74 -5.44 -13.38
C ILE A 41 10.55 -4.60 -12.92
N PHE A 42 10.13 -4.73 -11.66
CA PHE A 42 9.06 -3.93 -11.08
C PHE A 42 9.38 -2.43 -11.10
N ASP A 43 10.64 -2.05 -10.81
CA ASP A 43 11.09 -0.66 -10.85
C ASP A 43 11.04 -0.03 -12.25
N ILE A 44 11.34 -0.80 -13.31
CA ILE A 44 11.18 -0.34 -14.70
C ILE A 44 9.70 -0.04 -14.96
N ARG A 45 8.81 -0.94 -14.54
CA ARG A 45 7.36 -0.80 -14.76
C ARG A 45 6.75 0.38 -14.02
N ARG A 46 7.18 0.65 -12.78
CA ARG A 46 6.75 1.85 -12.05
C ARG A 46 7.30 3.13 -12.68
N GLY A 47 8.39 3.03 -13.43
CA GLY A 47 9.24 4.16 -13.76
C GLY A 47 9.87 4.70 -12.48
N LYS A 48 11.08 5.24 -12.56
CA LYS A 48 11.57 6.15 -11.51
C LYS A 48 10.73 7.43 -11.52
N ASN A 49 9.46 7.35 -11.12
CA ASN A 49 8.70 8.50 -10.68
C ASN A 49 9.20 8.84 -9.28
N MET A 50 10.42 9.36 -9.17
CA MET A 50 10.60 10.45 -8.22
C MET A 50 9.76 11.58 -8.81
N GLN A 51 8.51 11.70 -8.35
CA GLN A 51 7.77 12.95 -8.54
C GLN A 51 8.71 14.04 -8.05
N GLY A 52 9.18 14.88 -8.97
CA GLY A 52 9.95 16.06 -8.62
C GLY A 52 9.08 17.04 -7.84
N LEU A 53 9.53 18.27 -7.71
CA LEU A 53 8.69 19.33 -7.17
C LEU A 53 7.40 19.44 -8.01
N GLN A 54 6.26 19.13 -7.39
CA GLN A 54 4.94 19.42 -7.95
C GLN A 54 4.56 20.86 -7.61
N ARG A 55 3.88 21.52 -8.55
CA ARG A 55 3.38 22.86 -8.29
C ARG A 55 2.14 22.77 -7.40
N ILE A 56 1.99 23.74 -6.50
CA ILE A 56 0.89 23.73 -5.52
C ILE A 56 -0.49 23.86 -6.18
N ASP A 57 -0.57 24.56 -7.31
CA ASP A 57 -1.81 24.72 -8.08
C ASP A 57 -2.34 23.37 -8.61
N GLU A 58 -1.45 22.46 -9.01
CA GLU A 58 -1.85 21.11 -9.44
C GLU A 58 -2.40 20.29 -8.25
N ILE A 59 -1.77 20.39 -7.08
CA ILE A 59 -2.20 19.67 -5.87
C ILE A 59 -3.56 20.18 -5.37
N ILE A 60 -3.80 21.50 -5.45
CA ILE A 60 -5.06 22.10 -5.03
C ILE A 60 -6.21 21.58 -5.89
N VAL A 61 -6.02 21.49 -7.21
CA VAL A 61 -7.04 20.94 -8.12
C VAL A 61 -7.35 19.48 -7.76
N ASP A 62 -6.33 18.64 -7.58
CA ASP A 62 -6.51 17.24 -7.17
C ASP A 62 -7.22 17.11 -5.80
N THR A 63 -6.98 18.05 -4.88
CA THR A 63 -7.61 18.07 -3.57
C THR A 63 -9.09 18.42 -3.66
N PHE A 64 -9.45 19.40 -4.49
CA PHE A 64 -10.85 19.74 -4.75
C PHE A 64 -11.60 18.58 -5.42
N ASP A 65 -11.00 17.94 -6.42
CA ASP A 65 -11.59 16.74 -7.05
C ASP A 65 -11.86 15.63 -6.02
N ARG A 66 -10.98 15.47 -5.02
CA ARG A 66 -11.17 14.51 -3.93
C ARG A 66 -12.32 14.91 -3.00
N LEU A 67 -12.49 16.19 -2.72
CA LEU A 67 -13.62 16.70 -1.93
C LEU A 67 -14.96 16.49 -2.66
N ASP A 68 -15.00 16.76 -3.96
CA ASP A 68 -16.19 16.53 -4.77
C ASP A 68 -16.57 15.04 -4.78
N LYS A 69 -15.57 14.15 -4.91
CA LYS A 69 -15.75 12.70 -4.80
C LYS A 69 -16.29 12.27 -3.44
N LEU A 70 -15.87 12.90 -2.34
CA LEU A 70 -16.40 12.66 -1.00
C LEU A 70 -17.85 13.13 -0.80
N ASN A 71 -18.32 14.07 -1.63
CA ASN A 71 -19.70 14.57 -1.64
C ASN A 71 -20.58 13.93 -2.73
N SER A 72 -20.00 13.06 -3.55
CA SER A 72 -20.68 12.36 -4.64
C SER A 72 -21.46 11.13 -4.15
N PRO A 73 -22.32 10.51 -4.98
CA PRO A 73 -22.96 9.23 -4.66
C PRO A 73 -21.96 8.12 -4.33
N ASP A 74 -20.73 8.22 -4.84
CA ASP A 74 -19.63 7.27 -4.60
C ASP A 74 -18.78 7.63 -3.36
N ALA A 75 -19.28 8.51 -2.47
CA ALA A 75 -18.58 8.98 -1.27
C ALA A 75 -17.97 7.85 -0.43
N ASP A 76 -18.66 6.71 -0.33
CA ASP A 76 -18.22 5.55 0.45
C ASP A 76 -16.98 4.83 -0.13
N LEU A 77 -16.62 5.14 -1.39
CA LEU A 77 -15.38 4.65 -2.01
C LEU A 77 -14.16 5.46 -1.53
N TYR A 78 -14.38 6.73 -1.18
CA TYR A 78 -13.37 7.73 -0.85
C TYR A 78 -13.26 8.02 0.64
N ARG A 79 -14.30 7.72 1.44
CA ARG A 79 -14.24 7.77 2.90
C ARG A 79 -13.28 6.73 3.48
N GLY A 80 -12.69 7.07 4.62
CA GLY A 80 -11.94 6.14 5.45
C GLY A 80 -12.83 4.99 5.93
N VAL A 81 -12.22 3.84 6.18
CA VAL A 81 -12.93 2.67 6.73
C VAL A 81 -13.22 2.92 8.21
N PRO A 82 -14.47 2.82 8.69
CA PRO A 82 -14.78 3.04 10.10
C PRO A 82 -14.18 1.94 10.97
N THR A 83 -13.65 2.32 12.14
CA THR A 83 -13.11 1.40 13.14
C THR A 83 -14.22 0.71 13.94
N GLY A 84 -15.41 1.32 14.00
CA GLY A 84 -16.53 0.85 14.81
C GLY A 84 -16.50 1.38 16.24
N ILE A 85 -15.52 2.21 16.58
CA ILE A 85 -15.43 2.93 17.85
C ILE A 85 -15.71 4.39 17.54
N LYS A 86 -16.91 4.84 17.89
CA LYS A 86 -17.42 6.17 17.48
C LYS A 86 -16.47 7.31 17.84
N GLU A 87 -16.00 7.37 19.08
CA GLU A 87 -15.08 8.41 19.56
C GLU A 87 -13.75 8.41 18.79
N LEU A 88 -13.26 7.21 18.42
CA LEU A 88 -12.04 7.09 17.63
C LEU A 88 -12.29 7.57 16.21
N ASP A 89 -13.37 7.13 15.57
CA ASP A 89 -13.72 7.51 14.20
C ASP A 89 -13.97 9.02 14.08
N GLU A 90 -14.53 9.67 15.10
CA GLU A 90 -14.67 11.14 15.15
C GLU A 90 -13.32 11.85 15.27
N THR A 91 -12.35 11.23 15.94
CA THR A 91 -11.02 11.83 16.16
C THR A 91 -10.11 11.66 14.94
N ILE A 92 -10.08 10.46 14.33
CA ILE A 92 -9.17 10.13 13.22
C ILE A 92 -9.86 10.13 11.85
N THR A 93 -11.17 10.37 11.80
CA THR A 93 -11.99 10.32 10.57
C THR A 93 -12.04 8.95 9.88
N GLY A 94 -11.83 7.89 10.66
CA GLY A 94 -11.68 6.51 10.19
C GLY A 94 -10.28 6.19 9.65
N LEU A 95 -10.14 5.05 8.98
CA LEU A 95 -8.88 4.54 8.45
C LEU A 95 -8.75 4.91 6.96
N ASN A 96 -7.92 5.91 6.63
CA ASN A 96 -7.74 6.33 5.23
C ASN A 96 -6.77 5.42 4.47
N ARG A 97 -6.92 5.34 3.14
CA ARG A 97 -6.15 4.42 2.26
C ARG A 97 -4.64 4.67 2.23
N THR A 98 -4.20 5.88 2.56
CA THR A 98 -2.78 6.29 2.51
C THR A 98 -2.09 6.20 3.86
N ASP A 99 -2.83 5.88 4.91
CA ASP A 99 -2.33 5.99 6.27
C ASP A 99 -1.63 4.70 6.70
N PHE A 100 -0.48 4.85 7.37
CA PHE A 100 0.16 3.78 8.11
C PHE A 100 -0.12 3.97 9.61
N ILE A 101 -0.94 3.10 10.18
CA ILE A 101 -1.41 3.23 11.56
C ILE A 101 -0.68 2.25 12.46
N LEU A 102 0.13 2.80 13.38
CA LEU A 102 0.89 2.03 14.36
C LEU A 102 0.14 1.97 15.70
N LEU A 103 -0.34 0.78 16.06
CA LEU A 103 -0.93 0.54 17.39
C LEU A 103 0.14 0.04 18.36
N GLY A 104 0.62 0.89 19.27
CA GLY A 104 1.58 0.52 20.32
C GLY A 104 0.90 0.26 21.66
N ALA A 105 1.21 -0.86 22.31
CA ALA A 105 0.75 -1.16 23.67
C ALA A 105 1.71 -2.14 24.37
N ARG A 106 1.66 -2.20 25.71
CA ARG A 106 2.41 -3.20 26.47
C ARG A 106 1.81 -4.61 26.29
N PRO A 107 2.58 -5.69 26.48
CA PRO A 107 2.06 -7.05 26.46
C PRO A 107 0.86 -7.22 27.41
N GLY A 108 -0.17 -7.95 26.97
CA GLY A 108 -1.39 -8.18 27.75
C GLY A 108 -2.40 -7.02 27.77
N MET A 109 -2.10 -5.85 27.19
CA MET A 109 -3.05 -4.71 27.13
C MET A 109 -4.12 -4.85 26.03
N GLY A 110 -4.25 -6.03 25.40
CA GLY A 110 -5.32 -6.30 24.43
C GLY A 110 -5.11 -5.74 23.02
N LYS A 111 -3.87 -5.43 22.62
CA LYS A 111 -3.55 -4.93 21.27
C LYS A 111 -4.11 -5.81 20.14
N THR A 112 -3.97 -7.13 20.27
CA THR A 112 -4.50 -8.09 19.29
C THR A 112 -6.02 -8.06 19.25
N SER A 113 -6.68 -8.10 20.41
CA SER A 113 -8.15 -8.03 20.51
C SER A 113 -8.71 -6.71 19.97
N PHE A 114 -8.01 -5.60 20.20
CA PHE A 114 -8.39 -4.30 19.65
C PHE A 114 -8.28 -4.29 18.12
N ALA A 115 -7.15 -4.76 17.57
CA ALA A 115 -6.96 -4.85 16.12
C ALA A 115 -7.98 -5.78 15.45
N LEU A 116 -8.30 -6.92 16.08
CA LEU A 116 -9.32 -7.85 15.58
C LEU A 116 -10.73 -7.26 15.60
N ASN A 117 -11.08 -6.48 16.62
CA ASN A 117 -12.39 -5.81 16.65
C ASN A 117 -12.55 -4.81 15.51
N ILE A 118 -11.52 -4.02 15.23
CA ILE A 118 -11.50 -3.10 14.08
C ILE A 118 -11.61 -3.89 12.77
N ALA A 119 -10.79 -4.93 12.60
CA ALA A 119 -10.81 -5.79 11.42
C ALA A 119 -12.19 -6.43 11.20
N ARG A 120 -12.82 -6.93 12.27
CA ARG A 120 -14.17 -7.50 12.24
C ARG A 120 -15.22 -6.46 11.88
N HIS A 121 -15.14 -5.24 12.44
CA HIS A 121 -16.09 -4.18 12.10
C HIS A 121 -15.96 -3.78 10.63
N ALA A 122 -14.73 -3.58 10.15
CA ALA A 122 -14.45 -3.30 8.75
C ALA A 122 -15.00 -4.40 7.81
N ALA A 123 -14.85 -5.68 8.19
CA ALA A 123 -15.32 -6.80 7.39
C ALA A 123 -16.85 -6.97 7.40
N VAL A 124 -17.46 -6.94 8.58
CA VAL A 124 -18.87 -7.33 8.76
C VAL A 124 -19.82 -6.14 8.61
N LYS A 125 -19.44 -4.96 9.10
CA LYS A 125 -20.32 -3.77 9.12
C LYS A 125 -20.05 -2.84 7.95
N ALA A 126 -18.79 -2.64 7.60
CA ALA A 126 -18.40 -1.76 6.48
C ALA A 126 -18.26 -2.49 5.14
N ASP A 127 -18.52 -3.80 5.09
CA ASP A 127 -18.44 -4.66 3.90
C ASP A 127 -17.12 -4.51 3.12
N LYS A 128 -16.00 -4.43 3.86
CA LYS A 128 -14.66 -4.34 3.28
C LYS A 128 -13.93 -5.67 3.38
N ARG A 129 -13.10 -5.99 2.40
CA ARG A 129 -12.23 -7.17 2.47
C ARG A 129 -11.02 -6.85 3.34
N VAL A 130 -10.76 -7.68 4.35
CA VAL A 130 -9.67 -7.50 5.31
C VAL A 130 -8.74 -8.71 5.27
N ALA A 131 -7.43 -8.46 5.17
CA ALA A 131 -6.40 -9.47 5.36
C ALA A 131 -5.74 -9.26 6.71
N PHE A 132 -5.63 -10.33 7.51
CA PHE A 132 -5.01 -10.29 8.83
C PHE A 132 -3.80 -11.21 8.86
N PHE A 133 -2.65 -10.66 9.21
CA PHE A 133 -1.40 -11.42 9.33
C PHE A 133 -1.04 -11.52 10.81
N SER A 134 -1.01 -12.74 11.35
CA SER A 134 -0.57 -13.02 12.70
C SER A 134 0.76 -13.76 12.67
N LEU A 135 1.73 -13.23 13.42
CA LEU A 135 3.06 -13.82 13.57
C LEU A 135 3.27 -14.44 14.96
N GLU A 136 2.32 -14.23 15.89
CA GLU A 136 2.42 -14.68 17.29
C GLU A 136 1.41 -15.79 17.59
N MET A 137 0.16 -15.62 17.17
CA MET A 137 -0.93 -16.58 17.42
C MET A 137 -1.23 -17.41 16.18
N SER A 138 -1.58 -18.68 16.36
CA SER A 138 -2.01 -19.52 15.25
C SER A 138 -3.38 -19.07 14.71
N LYS A 139 -3.71 -19.49 13.47
CA LYS A 139 -4.99 -19.15 12.84
C LYS A 139 -6.19 -19.64 13.66
N GLU A 140 -6.07 -20.79 14.33
CA GLU A 140 -7.14 -21.38 15.15
C GLU A 140 -7.42 -20.57 16.41
N GLN A 141 -6.41 -19.85 16.94
CA GLN A 141 -6.56 -19.02 18.13
C GLN A 141 -7.13 -17.63 17.82
N LEU A 142 -7.24 -17.27 16.53
CA LEU A 142 -7.76 -15.98 16.06
C LEU A 142 -9.23 -16.04 15.61
N VAL A 143 -9.79 -17.26 15.48
CA VAL A 143 -11.19 -17.50 15.12
C VAL A 143 -12.09 -17.35 16.34
#